data_AF-A0A920A8D8-F1
#
_entry.id   AF-A0A920A8D8-F1
#
_cell.length_a   1.000
_cell.length_b   1.000
_cell.length_c   1.000
_cell.angle_alpha   90.00
_cell.angle_beta   90.00
_cell.angle_gamma   90.00
#
_symmetry.space_group_name_H-M   'P 1'
#
loop_
_entity.id
_entity.type
_entity.pdbx_description
1 polymer ?
#
loop_
_entity_poly.entity_id
_entity_poly.type
_entity_poly.pdbx_seq_one_letter_code
_entity_poly.pdbx_strand_id
1 'polypeptide(L)'
;MNDMLVATIKSGTGRPAEIDGQTLAGKTGTSQNWRDAWFIGYSGALVAGVWVGNDNGGPMNKVTGSGLPAQIWRAFMASQENQAAPPGSENGAASGGGLFNWLFGD
;
A
#
# COMPACT_ATOMS: atom_id res chain seq x y z
N MET A 1 -15.71 10.70 -8.99
CA MET A 1 -14.88 9.46 -8.99
C MET A 1 -14.05 9.33 -7.74
N ASN A 2 -13.46 10.42 -7.23
CA ASN A 2 -12.73 10.42 -5.93
C ASN A 2 -13.56 9.83 -4.80
N ASP A 3 -14.80 10.26 -4.60
CA ASP A 3 -15.65 9.75 -3.50
C ASP A 3 -15.85 8.23 -3.57
N MET A 4 -16.00 7.68 -4.78
CA MET A 4 -16.12 6.25 -4.99
C MET A 4 -14.82 5.51 -4.63
N LEU A 5 -13.66 6.05 -4.98
CA LEU A 5 -12.36 5.46 -4.65
C LEU A 5 -11.91 5.73 -3.21
N VAL A 6 -12.45 6.74 -2.54
CA VAL A 6 -12.32 6.92 -1.09
C VAL A 6 -13.18 5.89 -0.37
N ALA A 7 -14.42 5.67 -0.84
CA ALA A 7 -15.34 4.70 -0.26
C ALA A 7 -14.79 3.26 -0.31
N THR A 8 -14.04 2.87 -1.34
CA THR A 8 -13.39 1.55 -1.38
C THR A 8 -12.41 1.34 -0.22
N ILE A 9 -11.74 2.40 0.27
CA ILE A 9 -10.86 2.35 1.44
C ILE A 9 -11.69 2.46 2.72
N LYS A 10 -12.65 3.39 2.80
CA LYS A 10 -13.43 3.59 4.04
C LYS A 10 -14.38 2.44 4.39
N SER A 11 -14.95 1.78 3.40
CA SER A 11 -15.96 0.73 3.64
C SER A 11 -15.91 -0.44 2.66
N GLY A 12 -14.99 -0.42 1.69
CA GLY A 12 -14.87 -1.46 0.67
C GLY A 12 -13.65 -2.36 0.82
N THR A 13 -13.21 -2.93 -0.31
CA THR A 13 -12.11 -3.89 -0.37
C THR A 13 -10.74 -3.28 -0.06
N GLY A 14 -10.60 -1.96 -0.12
CA GLY A 14 -9.35 -1.25 0.13
C GLY A 14 -9.10 -0.90 1.60
N ARG A 15 -9.99 -1.29 2.52
CA ARG A 15 -9.88 -0.97 3.95
C ARG A 15 -8.52 -1.23 4.60
N PRO A 16 -7.78 -2.29 4.25
CA PRO A 16 -6.44 -2.50 4.80
C PRO A 16 -5.40 -1.43 4.43
N ALA A 17 -5.70 -0.57 3.45
CA ALA A 17 -4.88 0.58 3.06
C ALA A 17 -5.18 1.87 3.85
N GLU A 18 -6.14 1.84 4.78
CA GLU A 18 -6.54 3.02 5.55
C GLU A 18 -5.41 3.53 6.46
N ILE A 19 -5.25 4.85 6.48
CA ILE A 19 -4.39 5.57 7.42
C ILE A 19 -5.26 6.60 8.12
N ASP A 20 -5.27 6.57 9.45
CA ASP A 20 -6.08 7.46 10.27
C ASP A 20 -5.70 8.92 10.03
N GLY A 21 -6.70 9.80 9.97
CA GLY A 21 -6.49 11.23 9.71
C GLY A 21 -6.22 11.59 8.25
N GLN A 22 -6.02 10.61 7.34
CA GLN A 22 -5.80 10.88 5.93
C GLN A 22 -7.03 10.60 5.05
N THR A 23 -7.18 11.41 4.00
CA THR A 23 -8.11 11.13 2.90
C THR A 23 -7.33 10.46 1.77
N LEU A 24 -7.52 9.14 1.65
CA LEU A 24 -6.86 8.31 0.65
C LEU A 24 -7.91 7.67 -0.26
N ALA A 25 -7.53 7.46 -1.52
CA ALA A 25 -8.36 6.80 -2.51
C ALA A 25 -7.59 5.67 -3.17
N GLY A 26 -8.26 4.56 -3.50
CA GLY A 26 -7.57 3.44 -4.12
C GLY A 26 -8.45 2.29 -4.53
N LYS A 27 -7.86 1.28 -5.15
CA LYS A 27 -8.58 0.11 -5.61
C LYS A 27 -7.72 -1.14 -5.57
N THR A 28 -8.36 -2.24 -5.15
CA THR A 28 -7.80 -3.58 -5.21
C THR A 28 -8.00 -4.22 -6.58
N GLY A 29 -7.01 -5.00 -7.01
CA GLY A 29 -7.08 -5.92 -8.14
C GLY A 29 -6.62 -7.32 -7.73
N THR A 30 -7.27 -8.37 -8.20
CA THR A 30 -6.81 -9.77 -8.04
C THR A 30 -7.09 -10.49 -9.34
N SER A 31 -6.08 -11.12 -9.93
CA SER A 31 -6.29 -11.92 -11.14
C SER A 31 -6.86 -13.29 -10.79
N GLN A 32 -7.37 -13.99 -11.80
CA GLN A 32 -7.87 -15.35 -11.64
C GLN A 32 -6.75 -16.28 -11.11
N ASN A 33 -7.15 -17.30 -10.35
CA ASN A 33 -6.25 -18.27 -9.72
C ASN A 33 -5.16 -17.63 -8.83
N TRP A 34 -5.37 -16.41 -8.34
CA TRP A 34 -4.45 -15.72 -7.42
C TRP A 34 -3.01 -15.61 -7.96
N ARG A 35 -2.85 -15.43 -9.28
CA ARG A 35 -1.52 -15.22 -9.87
C ARG A 35 -0.97 -13.84 -9.56
N ASP A 36 -1.86 -12.84 -9.51
CA ASP A 36 -1.52 -11.45 -9.31
C ASP A 36 -2.46 -10.82 -8.28
N ALA A 37 -1.88 -9.99 -7.43
CA ALA A 37 -2.60 -9.14 -6.51
C ALA A 37 -2.05 -7.71 -6.60
N TRP A 38 -2.95 -6.74 -6.67
CA TRP A 38 -2.61 -5.34 -6.85
C TRP A 38 -3.34 -4.47 -5.84
N PHE A 39 -2.67 -3.41 -5.41
CA PHE A 39 -3.32 -2.25 -4.83
C PHE A 39 -2.76 -0.99 -5.48
N ILE A 40 -3.64 -0.16 -6.06
CA ILE A 40 -3.26 1.13 -6.61
C ILE A 40 -4.05 2.20 -5.87
N GLY A 41 -3.35 3.20 -5.35
CA GLY A 41 -3.97 4.26 -4.58
C GLY A 41 -3.23 5.58 -4.69
N TYR A 42 -3.85 6.63 -4.17
CA TYR A 42 -3.31 7.97 -4.19
C TYR A 42 -3.76 8.80 -2.98
N SER A 43 -2.93 9.78 -2.66
CA SER A 43 -3.23 10.92 -1.79
C SER A 43 -3.33 12.19 -2.64
N GLY A 44 -3.42 13.37 -1.99
CA GLY A 44 -3.40 14.65 -2.70
C GLY A 44 -2.08 14.95 -3.42
N ALA A 45 -0.97 14.29 -3.06
CA ALA A 45 0.37 14.60 -3.58
C ALA A 45 1.09 13.43 -4.25
N LEU A 46 0.65 12.18 -4.02
CA LEU A 46 1.37 10.99 -4.46
C LEU A 46 0.42 9.91 -4.96
N VAL A 47 0.77 9.29 -6.07
CA VAL A 47 0.15 8.05 -6.58
C VAL A 47 1.17 6.92 -6.42
N ALA A 48 0.72 5.79 -5.88
CA ALA A 48 1.56 4.60 -5.75
C ALA A 48 0.77 3.33 -6.10
N GLY A 49 1.47 2.35 -6.66
CA GLY A 49 0.93 1.04 -6.98
C GLY A 49 1.83 -0.05 -6.43
N VAL A 50 1.22 -1.08 -5.84
CA VAL A 50 1.91 -2.28 -5.37
C VAL A 50 1.35 -3.48 -6.12
N TRP A 51 2.28 -4.28 -6.64
CA TRP A 51 2.02 -5.60 -7.19
C TRP A 51 2.68 -6.65 -6.32
N VAL A 52 2.01 -7.79 -6.19
CA VAL A 52 2.62 -9.01 -5.70
C VAL A 52 2.17 -10.16 -6.60
N GLY A 53 3.13 -10.98 -7.00
CA GLY A 53 2.93 -12.19 -7.81
C GLY A 53 4.22 -13.01 -7.84
N ASN A 54 4.12 -14.23 -8.37
CA ASN A 54 5.30 -15.04 -8.67
C ASN A 54 5.80 -14.73 -10.08
N ASP A 55 7.10 -14.56 -10.26
CA ASP A 55 7.69 -14.23 -11.57
C ASP A 55 7.42 -15.29 -12.65
N ASN A 56 7.21 -16.54 -12.25
CA ASN A 56 6.85 -17.64 -13.16
C ASN A 56 5.36 -17.71 -13.51
N GLY A 57 4.54 -16.77 -13.02
CA GLY A 57 3.09 -16.74 -13.23
C GLY A 57 2.31 -17.83 -12.49
N GLY A 58 2.96 -18.58 -11.60
CA GLY A 58 2.31 -19.58 -10.75
C GLY A 58 1.35 -18.94 -9.73
N PRO A 59 0.31 -19.67 -9.28
CA PRO A 59 -0.62 -19.17 -8.28
C PRO A 59 0.08 -18.89 -6.95
N MET A 60 -0.24 -17.78 -6.31
CA MET A 60 0.12 -17.54 -4.91
C MET A 60 -0.80 -18.29 -3.95
N ASN A 61 -0.48 -18.29 -2.65
CA ASN A 61 -1.35 -18.86 -1.60
C ASN A 61 -2.56 -17.96 -1.32
N LYS A 62 -3.48 -17.89 -2.29
CA LYS A 62 -4.75 -17.13 -2.20
C LYS A 62 -4.59 -15.65 -1.84
N VAL A 63 -3.48 -15.03 -2.22
CA VAL A 63 -3.23 -13.61 -2.00
C VAL A 63 -4.18 -12.79 -2.86
N THR A 64 -4.80 -11.78 -2.26
CA THR A 64 -5.73 -10.85 -2.93
C THR A 64 -5.22 -9.43 -2.83
N GLY A 65 -5.71 -8.54 -3.70
CA GLY A 65 -5.34 -7.12 -3.68
C GLY A 65 -5.67 -6.40 -2.37
N SER A 66 -6.65 -6.89 -1.60
CA SER A 66 -6.97 -6.39 -0.26
C SER A 66 -5.98 -6.86 0.82
N GLY A 67 -5.19 -7.91 0.55
CA GLY A 67 -4.23 -8.47 1.49
C GLY A 67 -2.88 -7.75 1.40
N LEU A 68 -1.85 -8.53 1.08
CA LEU A 68 -0.46 -8.09 1.11
C LEU A 68 -0.17 -6.80 0.31
N PRO A 69 -0.67 -6.60 -0.93
CA PRO A 69 -0.41 -5.37 -1.66
C PRO A 69 -0.93 -4.10 -0.96
N ALA A 70 -2.13 -4.16 -0.38
CA ALA A 70 -2.72 -3.02 0.34
C ALA A 70 -1.94 -2.67 1.61
N GLN A 71 -1.44 -3.69 2.34
CA GLN A 71 -0.63 -3.48 3.54
C GLN A 71 0.75 -2.89 3.22
N ILE A 72 1.41 -3.37 2.16
CA ILE A 72 2.67 -2.80 1.68
C ILE A 72 2.45 -1.35 1.23
N TRP A 73 1.37 -1.09 0.47
CA TRP A 73 1.04 0.26 0.03
C TRP A 73 0.83 1.21 1.22
N ARG A 74 0.09 0.77 2.25
CA ARG A 74 -0.12 1.54 3.49
C ARG A 74 1.20 1.86 4.18
N ALA A 75 2.05 0.85 4.35
CA ALA A 75 3.36 1.02 5.01
C ALA A 75 4.24 2.01 4.24
N PHE A 76 4.25 1.91 2.90
CA PHE A 76 4.95 2.85 2.05
C PHE A 76 4.41 4.28 2.21
N MET A 77 3.10 4.50 2.07
CA MET A 77 2.51 5.84 2.18
C MET A 77 2.72 6.47 3.56
N ALA A 78 2.59 5.69 4.65
CA ALA A 78 2.87 6.15 6.01
C ALA A 78 4.35 6.56 6.18
N SER A 79 5.29 5.87 5.52
CA SER A 79 6.71 6.26 5.55
C SER A 79 6.98 7.58 4.84
N GLN A 80 6.21 7.91 3.79
CA GLN A 80 6.39 9.15 3.04
C GLN A 80 5.85 10.36 3.80
N GLU A 81 4.80 10.18 4.61
CA GLU A 81 4.30 11.24 5.51
C GLU A 81 5.36 11.67 6.53
N ASN A 82 6.10 10.71 7.10
CA ASN A 82 7.20 11.00 8.04
C ASN A 82 8.40 11.73 7.37
N GLN A 83 8.51 11.66 6.04
CA GLN A 83 9.55 12.35 5.27
C GLN A 83 9.07 13.70 4.71
N ALA A 84 7.76 13.89 4.58
CA ALA A 84 7.12 15.14 4.18
C ALA A 84 7.02 16.13 5.35
N ALA A 85 8.08 16.23 6.17
CA ALA A 85 8.27 17.36 7.06
C ALA A 85 8.00 18.65 6.27
N PRO A 86 7.24 19.62 6.82
CA PRO A 86 6.99 20.86 6.12
C PRO A 86 8.32 21.45 5.66
N PRO A 87 8.42 22.02 4.45
CA PRO A 87 9.65 22.63 3.98
C PRO A 87 10.10 23.69 5.01
N GLY A 88 11.07 23.32 5.87
CA GLY A 88 11.48 24.12 7.02
C GLY A 88 11.75 23.41 8.35
N SER A 89 11.54 22.09 8.54
CA SER A 89 11.98 21.43 9.78
C SER A 89 13.08 20.39 9.53
N GLU A 90 14.31 20.87 9.54
CA GLU A 90 15.52 20.07 9.70
C GLU A 90 15.53 19.51 11.13
N ASN A 91 15.18 18.22 11.29
CA ASN A 91 15.66 17.28 12.33
C ASN A 91 14.82 15.99 12.34
N GLY A 92 15.42 14.84 12.00
CA GLY A 92 14.79 13.54 12.28
C GLY A 92 15.32 12.35 11.49
N ALA A 93 16.57 11.96 11.70
CA ALA A 93 17.08 10.67 11.25
C ALA A 93 16.46 9.54 12.10
N ALA A 94 15.81 8.54 11.48
CA ALA A 94 15.48 7.26 12.13
C ALA A 94 15.38 6.08 11.14
N SER A 95 16.49 5.33 11.08
CA SER A 95 16.68 3.90 10.79
C SER A 95 15.59 3.11 10.02
N GLY A 96 15.85 2.84 8.74
CA GLY A 96 15.21 1.78 7.97
C GLY A 96 15.92 0.43 8.20
N GLY A 97 15.18 -0.60 8.61
CA GLY A 97 15.74 -1.95 8.76
C GLY A 97 14.74 -3.07 9.13
N GLY A 98 13.52 -2.77 9.56
CA GLY A 98 12.61 -3.79 10.11
C GLY A 98 11.80 -4.60 9.09
N LEU A 99 11.29 -3.97 8.03
CA LEU A 99 10.31 -4.61 7.15
C LEU A 99 10.96 -5.58 6.14
N PHE A 100 12.13 -5.24 5.60
CA PHE A 100 12.84 -6.10 4.65
C PHE A 100 13.40 -7.37 5.33
N ASN A 101 13.94 -7.25 6.56
CA ASN A 101 14.45 -8.42 7.29
C ASN A 101 13.34 -9.40 7.70
N TRP A 102 12.13 -8.89 7.98
CA TRP A 102 10.94 -9.71 8.21
C TRP A 102 10.42 -10.39 6.95
N LEU A 103 10.58 -9.76 5.77
CA LEU A 103 10.11 -10.29 4.49
C LEU A 103 11.01 -11.37 3.89
N PHE A 104 12.33 -11.27 4.10
CA PHE A 104 13.28 -12.10 3.37
C PHE A 104 14.17 -13.00 4.24
N GLY A 105 14.22 -12.79 5.56
CA GLY A 105 15.19 -13.46 6.43
C GLY A 105 16.63 -13.06 6.07
N ASP A 106 17.58 -13.33 6.98
CA ASP A 106 19.01 -13.03 6.75
C ASP A 106 19.58 -13.77 5.51
#